data_AF-A0A7Z9Q9S5-F1
#
_entry.id   AF-A0A7Z9Q9S5-F1
#
_cell.length_a   1.000
_cell.length_b   1.000
_cell.length_c   1.000
_cell.angle_alpha   90.00
_cell.angle_beta   90.00
_cell.angle_gamma   90.00
#
_symmetry.space_group_name_H-M   'P 1'
#
loop_
_entity.id
_entity.type
_entity.pdbx_description
1 polymer ?
#
loop_
_entity_poly.entity_id
_entity_poly.type
_entity_poly.pdbx_seq_one_letter_code
_entity_poly.pdbx_strand_id
1 'polypeptide(L)'
;GINIVDATCPLVTEIHEEVRKLAAENRRIIIIGDHGHDEVNGIMEQVQDPIVVANPEEAKRLRKMKKAGVVSQSTQMIENVQEIINILITKVFDLRFVNTICFPTRRNHEQIKSLAELSDIMIVIGSFTSANSKRLTELAKERNERTYQVTCANDLDSDWFQQSDTVGVSAGASTPDNIIENVVTAIKFFGKVKEVELIYE
;
A
#
# COMPACT_ATOMS: atom_id res chain seq x y z
N GLY A 1 18.16 -10.26 -33.98
CA GLY A 1 17.46 -10.60 -32.73
C GLY A 1 17.42 -9.36 -31.86
N ILE A 2 16.38 -9.20 -31.05
CA ILE A 2 16.27 -8.09 -30.08
C ILE A 2 16.98 -8.53 -28.81
N ASN A 3 17.75 -7.62 -28.20
CA ASN A 3 18.37 -7.85 -26.89
C ASN A 3 17.32 -7.53 -25.81
N ILE A 4 16.96 -8.52 -24.99
CA ILE A 4 15.95 -8.38 -23.93
C ILE A 4 16.68 -8.29 -22.60
N VAL A 5 16.44 -7.20 -21.87
CA VAL A 5 16.91 -7.03 -20.49
C VAL A 5 15.68 -7.11 -19.59
N ASP A 6 15.65 -8.11 -18.71
CA ASP A 6 14.60 -8.27 -17.71
C ASP A 6 14.90 -7.35 -16.52
N ALA A 7 14.04 -6.36 -16.33
CA ALA A 7 14.10 -5.40 -15.23
C ALA A 7 13.03 -5.68 -14.15
N THR A 8 12.43 -6.88 -14.15
CA THR A 8 11.44 -7.28 -13.15
C THR A 8 12.05 -7.22 -11.75
N CYS A 9 11.30 -6.66 -10.80
CA CYS A 9 11.74 -6.59 -9.41
C CYS A 9 11.96 -8.01 -8.86
N PRO A 10 13.10 -8.33 -8.21
CA PRO A 10 13.35 -9.65 -7.64
C PRO A 10 12.24 -10.13 -6.70
N LEU A 11 11.61 -9.20 -5.95
CA LEU A 11 10.51 -9.50 -5.04
C LEU A 11 9.26 -10.01 -5.78
N VAL A 12 9.02 -9.55 -7.02
CA VAL A 12 7.92 -10.06 -7.86
C VAL A 12 8.23 -11.47 -8.35
N THR A 13 9.49 -11.74 -8.72
CA THR A 13 9.94 -13.09 -9.09
C THR A 13 9.74 -14.10 -7.96
N GLU A 14 9.96 -13.69 -6.70
CA GLU A 14 9.66 -14.53 -5.54
C GLU A 14 8.16 -14.89 -5.45
N ILE A 15 7.26 -13.97 -5.77
CA ILE A 15 5.80 -14.25 -5.83
C ILE A 15 5.51 -15.33 -6.88
N HIS A 16 6.16 -15.25 -8.04
CA HIS A 16 6.02 -16.24 -9.10
C HIS A 16 6.51 -17.64 -8.68
N GLU A 17 7.51 -17.72 -7.82
CA GLU A 17 7.95 -19.00 -7.24
C GLU A 17 6.95 -19.53 -6.22
N GLU A 18 6.49 -18.69 -5.30
CA GLU A 18 5.56 -19.09 -4.24
C GLU A 18 4.21 -19.55 -4.81
N VAL A 19 3.68 -18.86 -5.82
CA VAL A 19 2.42 -19.26 -6.46
C VAL A 19 2.54 -20.62 -7.16
N ARG A 20 3.69 -20.92 -7.78
CA ARG A 20 3.98 -22.23 -8.39
C ARG A 20 4.10 -23.33 -7.35
N LYS A 21 4.76 -23.07 -6.21
CA LYS A 21 4.86 -24.03 -5.09
C LYS A 21 3.47 -24.37 -4.55
N LEU A 22 2.63 -23.36 -4.30
CA LEU A 22 1.25 -23.57 -3.85
C LEU A 22 0.41 -24.36 -4.86
N ALA A 23 0.59 -24.11 -6.16
CA ALA A 23 -0.12 -24.84 -7.21
C ALA A 23 0.33 -26.31 -7.26
N ALA A 24 1.62 -26.59 -7.10
CA ALA A 24 2.17 -27.95 -7.04
C ALA A 24 1.62 -28.76 -5.85
N GLU A 25 1.14 -28.10 -4.79
CA GLU A 25 0.42 -28.74 -3.67
C GLU A 25 -1.05 -29.10 -4.00
N ASN A 26 -1.49 -28.98 -5.25
CA ASN A 26 -2.88 -29.17 -5.71
C ASN A 26 -3.89 -28.25 -4.99
N ARG A 27 -3.50 -26.99 -4.77
CA ARG A 27 -4.38 -25.97 -4.17
C ARG A 27 -5.03 -25.12 -5.27
N ARG A 28 -6.27 -24.68 -5.05
CA ARG A 28 -6.85 -23.62 -5.88
C ARG A 28 -6.12 -22.31 -5.58
N ILE A 29 -5.59 -21.64 -6.60
CA ILE A 29 -4.86 -20.40 -6.42
C ILE A 29 -5.83 -19.22 -6.37
N ILE A 30 -5.65 -18.38 -5.35
CA ILE A 30 -6.30 -17.08 -5.20
C ILE A 30 -5.20 -16.01 -5.15
N ILE A 31 -5.32 -14.98 -5.97
CA ILE A 31 -4.41 -13.84 -6.00
C ILE A 31 -5.17 -12.64 -5.48
N ILE A 32 -4.72 -12.06 -4.37
CA ILE A 32 -5.28 -10.82 -3.85
C ILE A 32 -4.57 -9.65 -4.55
N GLY A 33 -5.28 -8.94 -5.42
CA GLY A 33 -4.66 -7.92 -6.28
C GLY A 33 -5.69 -7.20 -7.13
N ASP A 34 -5.26 -6.08 -7.71
CA ASP A 34 -6.12 -5.26 -8.55
C ASP A 34 -6.32 -5.90 -9.92
N HIS A 35 -7.57 -5.95 -10.39
CA HIS A 35 -7.90 -6.50 -11.71
C HIS A 35 -7.20 -5.73 -12.82
N GLY A 36 -6.51 -6.45 -13.70
CA GLY A 36 -5.83 -5.89 -14.87
C GLY A 36 -4.47 -5.25 -14.57
N HIS A 37 -3.99 -5.25 -13.32
CA HIS A 37 -2.65 -4.77 -13.00
C HIS A 37 -1.57 -5.70 -13.59
N ASP A 38 -0.53 -5.13 -14.20
CA ASP A 38 0.51 -5.89 -14.91
C ASP A 38 1.18 -6.95 -14.02
N GLU A 39 1.48 -6.62 -12.76
CA GLU A 39 2.01 -7.57 -11.79
C GLU A 39 1.04 -8.75 -11.54
N VAL A 40 -0.27 -8.48 -11.42
CA VAL A 40 -1.28 -9.52 -11.20
C VAL A 40 -1.39 -10.42 -12.43
N ASN A 41 -1.36 -9.84 -13.63
CA ASN A 41 -1.31 -10.59 -14.88
C ASN A 41 -0.09 -11.51 -14.94
N GLY A 42 1.09 -11.01 -14.58
CA GLY A 42 2.32 -11.80 -14.53
C GLY A 42 2.25 -12.99 -13.55
N ILE A 43 1.64 -12.80 -12.38
CA ILE A 43 1.41 -13.88 -11.40
C ILE A 43 0.39 -14.90 -11.95
N MET A 44 -0.68 -14.44 -12.60
CA MET A 44 -1.69 -15.31 -13.18
C MET A 44 -1.11 -16.26 -14.23
N GLU A 45 -0.18 -15.77 -15.06
CA GLU A 45 0.47 -16.55 -16.12
C GLU A 45 1.31 -17.73 -15.58
N GLN A 46 1.65 -17.72 -14.29
CA GLN A 46 2.47 -18.78 -13.68
C GLN A 46 1.69 -20.05 -13.35
N VAL A 47 0.35 -20.00 -13.35
CA VAL A 47 -0.52 -21.08 -12.87
C VAL A 47 -1.80 -21.21 -13.70
N GLN A 48 -2.44 -22.38 -13.65
CA GLN A 48 -3.66 -22.60 -14.42
C GLN A 48 -4.91 -22.17 -13.63
N ASP A 49 -5.76 -21.38 -14.28
CA ASP A 49 -7.09 -20.95 -13.79
C ASP A 49 -7.05 -20.33 -12.37
N PRO A 50 -6.24 -19.27 -12.13
CA PRO A 50 -6.24 -18.56 -10.85
C PRO A 50 -7.54 -17.75 -10.65
N ILE A 51 -7.87 -17.45 -9.41
CA ILE A 51 -8.97 -16.52 -9.06
C ILE A 51 -8.36 -15.23 -8.54
N VAL A 52 -8.66 -14.10 -9.18
CA VAL A 52 -8.27 -12.77 -8.67
C VAL A 52 -9.38 -12.22 -7.78
N VAL A 53 -9.00 -11.66 -6.64
CA VAL A 53 -9.89 -11.02 -5.67
C VAL A 53 -9.31 -9.66 -5.30
N ALA A 54 -10.01 -8.58 -5.62
CA ALA A 54 -9.54 -7.22 -5.34
C ALA A 54 -10.06 -6.67 -3.99
N ASN A 55 -11.18 -7.18 -3.48
CA ASN A 55 -11.87 -6.61 -2.31
C ASN A 55 -12.67 -7.67 -1.51
N PRO A 56 -13.11 -7.34 -0.28
CA PRO A 56 -13.89 -8.24 0.58
C PRO A 56 -15.20 -8.73 -0.05
N GLU A 57 -15.86 -7.90 -0.87
CA GLU A 57 -17.12 -8.27 -1.51
C GLU A 57 -16.95 -9.37 -2.55
N GLU A 58 -15.84 -9.35 -3.30
CA GLU A 58 -15.45 -10.45 -4.19
C GLU A 58 -15.16 -11.73 -3.41
N ALA A 59 -14.41 -11.62 -2.30
CA ALA A 59 -14.11 -12.77 -1.44
C ALA A 59 -15.41 -13.41 -0.90
N LYS A 60 -16.40 -12.61 -0.51
CA LYS A 60 -17.71 -13.08 -0.03
C LYS A 60 -18.48 -13.88 -1.08
N ARG A 61 -18.33 -13.56 -2.38
CA ARG A 61 -18.99 -14.27 -3.49
C ARG A 61 -18.36 -15.63 -3.81
N LEU A 62 -17.16 -15.92 -3.32
CA LEU A 62 -16.52 -17.20 -3.55
C LEU A 62 -17.27 -18.36 -2.91
N ARG A 63 -17.30 -19.49 -3.61
CA ARG A 63 -17.83 -20.76 -3.11
C ARG A 63 -16.85 -21.36 -2.09
N LYS A 64 -17.36 -22.27 -1.24
CA LYS A 64 -16.51 -23.02 -0.32
C LYS A 64 -15.55 -23.94 -1.09
N MET A 65 -14.32 -24.08 -0.58
CA MET A 65 -13.27 -24.88 -1.21
C MET A 65 -12.60 -25.79 -0.17
N LYS A 66 -12.06 -26.92 -0.61
CA LYS A 66 -11.30 -27.82 0.27
C LYS A 66 -9.89 -27.30 0.55
N LYS A 67 -9.18 -26.87 -0.50
CA LYS A 67 -7.79 -26.42 -0.43
C LYS A 67 -7.58 -25.18 -1.30
N ALA A 68 -7.02 -24.12 -0.73
CA ALA A 68 -6.59 -22.96 -1.49
C ALA A 68 -5.20 -22.46 -1.05
N GLY A 69 -4.49 -21.86 -2.00
CA GLY A 69 -3.23 -21.17 -1.82
C GLY A 69 -3.44 -19.71 -2.20
N VAL A 70 -3.01 -18.79 -1.34
CA VAL A 70 -3.23 -17.36 -1.50
C VAL A 70 -1.90 -16.63 -1.51
N VAL A 71 -1.73 -15.76 -2.51
CA VAL A 71 -0.66 -14.77 -2.59
C VAL A 71 -1.27 -13.38 -2.76
N SER A 72 -0.50 -12.33 -2.53
CA SER A 72 -0.92 -10.94 -2.71
C SER A 72 -0.01 -10.21 -3.70
N GLN A 73 -0.57 -9.26 -4.44
CA GLN A 73 0.23 -8.26 -5.15
C GLN A 73 1.14 -7.51 -4.16
N SER A 74 2.36 -7.21 -4.59
CA SER A 74 3.46 -6.68 -3.75
C SER A 74 3.14 -5.33 -3.11
N THR A 75 2.29 -4.54 -3.77
CA THR A 75 1.85 -3.21 -3.34
C THR A 75 0.43 -3.21 -2.76
N GLN A 76 -0.18 -4.38 -2.55
CA GLN A 76 -1.54 -4.47 -2.03
C GLN A 76 -1.62 -4.01 -0.57
N MET A 77 -2.79 -3.53 -0.18
CA MET A 77 -2.99 -2.93 1.13
C MET A 77 -3.15 -4.00 2.20
N ILE A 78 -2.38 -3.87 3.29
CA ILE A 78 -2.34 -4.85 4.37
C ILE A 78 -3.74 -5.10 4.95
N GLU A 79 -4.52 -4.06 5.16
CA GLU A 79 -5.88 -4.15 5.74
C GLU A 79 -6.84 -4.86 4.78
N ASN A 80 -6.80 -4.51 3.49
CA ASN A 80 -7.61 -5.17 2.48
C ASN A 80 -7.27 -6.67 2.39
N VAL A 81 -5.97 -7.01 2.39
CA VAL A 81 -5.52 -8.41 2.43
C VAL A 81 -6.03 -9.10 3.69
N GLN A 82 -5.91 -8.46 4.87
CA GLN A 82 -6.40 -9.03 6.13
C GLN A 82 -7.91 -9.27 6.11
N GLU A 83 -8.71 -8.32 5.63
CA GLU A 83 -10.16 -8.47 5.51
C GLU A 83 -10.55 -9.61 4.56
N ILE A 84 -9.89 -9.69 3.40
CA ILE A 84 -10.10 -10.77 2.43
C ILE A 84 -9.71 -12.12 3.05
N ILE A 85 -8.55 -12.22 3.70
CA ILE A 85 -8.10 -13.46 4.36
C ILE A 85 -9.08 -13.88 5.46
N ASN A 86 -9.57 -12.95 6.27
CA ASN A 86 -10.58 -13.23 7.30
C ASN A 86 -11.84 -13.86 6.69
N ILE A 87 -12.28 -13.39 5.52
CA ILE A 87 -13.41 -13.99 4.80
C ILE A 87 -13.03 -15.36 4.23
N LEU A 88 -11.86 -15.51 3.62
CA LEU A 88 -11.41 -16.77 3.01
C LEU A 88 -11.26 -17.89 4.04
N ILE A 89 -10.80 -17.59 5.25
CA ILE A 89 -10.69 -18.57 6.35
C ILE A 89 -12.06 -19.21 6.66
N THR A 90 -13.17 -18.48 6.49
CA THR A 90 -14.53 -19.04 6.69
C THR A 90 -15.02 -19.92 5.54
N LYS A 91 -14.34 -19.87 4.38
CA LYS A 91 -14.76 -20.53 3.14
C LYS A 91 -13.86 -21.68 2.71
N VAL A 92 -12.61 -21.69 3.14
CA VAL A 92 -11.59 -22.66 2.71
C VAL A 92 -11.18 -23.52 3.91
N PHE A 93 -11.29 -24.84 3.77
CA PHE A 93 -10.97 -25.77 4.85
C PHE A 93 -9.46 -25.84 5.16
N ASP A 94 -8.62 -25.89 4.13
CA ASP A 94 -7.16 -25.85 4.24
C ASP A 94 -6.65 -24.66 3.39
N LEU A 95 -6.50 -23.52 4.07
CA LEU A 95 -6.02 -22.27 3.50
C LEU A 95 -4.52 -22.12 3.79
N ARG A 96 -3.71 -21.95 2.74
CA ARG A 96 -2.33 -21.46 2.88
C ARG A 96 -2.23 -20.06 2.32
N PHE A 97 -1.73 -19.15 3.13
CA PHE A 97 -1.49 -17.77 2.73
C PHE A 97 0.00 -17.48 2.84
N VAL A 98 0.58 -17.00 1.75
CA VAL A 98 1.93 -16.46 1.70
C VAL A 98 1.77 -14.96 1.50
N ASN A 99 2.10 -14.18 2.53
CA ASN A 99 2.05 -12.74 2.43
C ASN A 99 3.22 -12.24 1.58
N THR A 100 2.93 -11.84 0.36
CA THR A 100 3.90 -11.38 -0.63
C THR A 100 3.89 -9.86 -0.81
N ILE A 101 3.23 -9.11 0.10
CA ILE A 101 3.40 -7.65 0.17
C ILE A 101 4.87 -7.36 0.48
N CYS A 102 5.51 -6.55 -0.35
CA CYS A 102 6.94 -6.29 -0.23
C CYS A 102 7.28 -5.47 1.03
N PHE A 103 8.49 -5.67 1.55
CA PHE A 103 8.96 -4.99 2.75
C PHE A 103 8.85 -3.45 2.67
N PRO A 104 9.22 -2.78 1.56
CA PRO A 104 9.06 -1.34 1.45
C PRO A 104 7.61 -0.86 1.64
N THR A 105 6.65 -1.53 1.01
CA THR A 105 5.21 -1.20 1.19
C THR A 105 4.80 -1.35 2.65
N ARG A 106 5.19 -2.46 3.30
CA ARG A 106 4.85 -2.70 4.70
C ARG A 106 5.45 -1.65 5.63
N ARG A 107 6.73 -1.34 5.45
CA ARG A 107 7.45 -0.32 6.23
C ARG A 107 6.77 1.04 6.10
N ASN A 108 6.45 1.47 4.88
CA ASN A 108 5.79 2.76 4.65
C ASN A 108 4.41 2.83 5.33
N HIS A 109 3.63 1.74 5.29
CA HIS A 109 2.34 1.66 5.99
C HIS A 109 2.48 1.71 7.51
N GLU A 110 3.53 1.09 8.08
CA GLU A 110 3.77 1.15 9.54
C GLU A 110 4.27 2.54 9.97
N GLN A 111 5.15 3.15 9.18
CA GLN A 111 5.68 4.49 9.41
C GLN A 111 4.59 5.56 9.35
N ILE A 112 3.74 5.56 8.31
CA ILE A 112 2.66 6.55 8.19
C ILE A 112 1.66 6.46 9.35
N LYS A 113 1.35 5.25 9.83
CA LYS A 113 0.45 5.04 10.97
C LYS A 113 1.05 5.56 12.26
N SER A 114 2.30 5.20 12.52
CA SER A 114 3.03 5.63 13.72
C SER A 114 3.20 7.14 13.73
N LEU A 115 3.55 7.73 12.59
CA LEU A 115 3.69 9.18 12.43
C LEU A 115 2.36 9.90 12.64
N ALA A 116 1.25 9.34 12.14
CA ALA A 116 -0.08 9.91 12.32
C ALA A 116 -0.52 9.94 13.80
N GLU A 117 -0.17 8.91 14.59
CA GLU A 117 -0.47 8.87 16.03
C GLU A 117 0.38 9.85 16.85
N LEU A 118 1.57 10.21 16.36
CA LEU A 118 2.51 11.12 17.04
C LEU A 118 2.35 12.59 16.62
N SER A 119 1.56 12.87 15.59
CA SER A 119 1.43 14.20 15.00
C SER A 119 0.05 14.80 15.29
N ASP A 120 -0.02 16.10 15.56
CA ASP A 120 -1.30 16.81 15.66
C ASP A 120 -1.95 16.98 14.27
N ILE A 121 -1.12 17.15 13.25
CA ILE A 121 -1.53 17.29 11.85
C ILE A 121 -0.69 16.36 10.99
N MET A 122 -1.32 15.73 10.00
CA MET A 122 -0.65 14.94 8.98
C MET A 122 -0.80 15.59 7.60
N ILE A 123 0.31 15.78 6.90
CA ILE A 123 0.35 16.22 5.51
C ILE A 123 0.92 15.10 4.65
N VAL A 124 0.13 14.61 3.69
CA VAL A 124 0.54 13.60 2.71
C VAL A 124 0.69 14.25 1.34
N ILE A 125 1.90 14.20 0.79
CA ILE A 125 2.23 14.84 -0.48
C ILE A 125 2.05 13.84 -1.62
N GLY A 126 1.27 14.21 -2.63
CA GLY A 126 1.18 13.50 -3.90
C GLY A 126 -0.17 13.66 -4.60
N SER A 127 -0.21 13.25 -5.86
CA SER A 127 -1.39 13.41 -6.72
C SER A 127 -2.64 12.73 -6.14
N PHE A 128 -3.78 13.40 -6.21
CA PHE A 128 -5.10 12.80 -5.96
C PHE A 128 -5.45 11.69 -6.96
N THR A 129 -4.74 11.55 -8.08
CA THR A 129 -4.92 10.41 -8.99
C THR A 129 -4.02 9.22 -8.64
N SER A 130 -3.02 9.40 -7.77
CA SER A 130 -2.14 8.32 -7.32
C SER A 130 -2.86 7.47 -6.27
N ALA A 131 -3.05 6.18 -6.57
CA ALA A 131 -3.59 5.21 -5.64
C ALA A 131 -2.74 5.12 -4.35
N ASN A 132 -1.41 5.16 -4.49
CA ASN A 132 -0.50 5.12 -3.35
C ASN A 132 -0.64 6.35 -2.44
N SER A 133 -0.67 7.56 -3.00
CA SER A 133 -0.80 8.80 -2.19
C SER A 133 -2.17 8.88 -1.50
N LYS A 134 -3.24 8.53 -2.22
CA LYS A 134 -4.58 8.39 -1.64
C LYS A 134 -4.57 7.40 -0.47
N ARG A 135 -3.92 6.25 -0.64
CA ARG A 135 -3.88 5.24 0.42
C ARG A 135 -3.12 5.71 1.66
N LEU A 136 -1.94 6.30 1.50
CA LEU A 136 -1.20 6.86 2.64
C LEU A 136 -2.06 7.88 3.40
N THR A 137 -2.82 8.70 2.67
CA THR A 137 -3.76 9.67 3.25
C THR A 137 -4.88 8.98 4.03
N GLU A 138 -5.52 7.96 3.46
CA GLU A 138 -6.58 7.20 4.15
C GLU A 138 -6.07 6.55 5.44
N LEU A 139 -4.89 5.91 5.38
CA LEU A 139 -4.28 5.24 6.54
C LEU A 139 -3.94 6.21 7.68
N ALA A 140 -3.43 7.39 7.34
CA ALA A 140 -3.19 8.45 8.31
C ALA A 140 -4.51 8.99 8.88
N LYS A 141 -5.52 9.19 8.02
CA LYS A 141 -6.82 9.75 8.40
C LYS A 141 -7.64 8.88 9.36
N GLU A 142 -7.45 7.56 9.30
CA GLU A 142 -8.02 6.62 10.30
C GLU A 142 -7.54 6.87 11.74
N ARG A 143 -6.35 7.49 11.90
CA ARG A 143 -5.70 7.72 13.21
C ARG A 143 -5.64 9.20 13.59
N ASN A 144 -5.57 10.06 12.58
CA ASN A 144 -5.53 11.51 12.75
C ASN A 144 -6.54 12.16 11.80
N GLU A 145 -7.65 12.66 12.33
CA GLU A 145 -8.69 13.32 11.53
C GLU A 145 -8.19 14.58 10.81
N ARG A 146 -7.17 15.27 11.36
CA ARG A 146 -6.46 16.42 10.75
C ARG A 146 -5.38 15.96 9.76
N THR A 147 -5.74 14.99 8.91
CA THR A 147 -4.90 14.54 7.79
C THR A 147 -5.35 15.21 6.49
N TYR A 148 -4.40 15.82 5.78
CA TYR A 148 -4.63 16.50 4.51
C TYR A 148 -3.70 15.98 3.42
N GLN A 149 -4.24 15.79 2.22
CA GLN A 149 -3.45 15.47 1.04
C GLN A 149 -3.22 16.75 0.22
N VAL A 150 -1.98 16.96 -0.20
CA VAL A 150 -1.58 18.11 -1.01
C VAL A 150 -0.75 17.66 -2.20
N THR A 151 -0.85 18.37 -3.32
CA THR A 151 0.01 18.13 -4.49
C THR A 151 1.21 19.06 -4.53
N CYS A 152 1.10 20.24 -3.91
CA CYS A 152 2.17 21.22 -3.81
C CYS A 152 1.99 22.14 -2.59
N ALA A 153 2.97 23.02 -2.35
CA ALA A 153 2.96 23.96 -1.24
C ALA A 153 1.77 24.94 -1.26
N ASN A 154 1.24 25.26 -2.45
CA ASN A 154 0.11 26.19 -2.59
C ASN A 154 -1.23 25.58 -2.15
N ASP A 155 -1.30 24.26 -2.00
CA ASP A 155 -2.51 23.58 -1.52
C ASP A 155 -2.63 23.64 0.01
N LEU A 156 -1.59 24.11 0.71
CA LEU A 156 -1.59 24.24 2.16
C LEU A 156 -2.46 25.42 2.59
N ASP A 157 -3.35 25.16 3.55
CA ASP A 157 -4.08 26.21 4.26
C ASP A 157 -3.37 26.55 5.56
N SER A 158 -3.06 27.84 5.78
CA SER A 158 -2.42 28.30 7.01
C SER A 158 -3.26 28.01 8.25
N ASP A 159 -4.59 27.95 8.11
CA ASP A 159 -5.48 27.72 9.24
C ASP A 159 -5.39 26.28 9.77
N TRP A 160 -4.92 25.33 8.95
CA TRP A 160 -4.69 23.97 9.41
C TRP A 160 -3.67 23.90 10.54
N PHE A 161 -2.70 24.81 10.59
CA PHE A 161 -1.59 24.82 11.54
C PHE A 161 -1.88 25.61 12.83
N GLN A 162 -3.11 26.10 13.00
CA GLN A 162 -3.50 26.72 14.27
C GLN A 162 -3.62 25.65 15.35
N GLN A 163 -3.07 25.95 16.54
CA GLN A 163 -3.15 25.06 17.73
C GLN A 163 -2.58 23.65 17.47
N SER A 164 -1.43 23.57 16.79
CA SER A 164 -0.67 22.32 16.61
C SER A 164 0.78 22.54 17.01
N ASP A 165 1.32 21.59 17.77
CA ASP A 165 2.72 21.57 18.17
C ASP A 165 3.54 20.68 17.22
N THR A 166 2.94 19.64 16.62
CA THR A 166 3.62 18.71 15.72
C THR A 166 2.93 18.55 14.36
N VAL A 167 3.73 18.53 13.30
CA VAL A 167 3.26 18.26 11.93
C VAL A 167 4.04 17.09 11.36
N GLY A 168 3.35 15.99 11.07
CA GLY A 168 3.92 14.86 10.35
C GLY A 168 3.80 15.08 8.85
N VAL A 169 4.88 14.80 8.12
CA VAL A 169 4.92 14.92 6.67
C VAL A 169 5.32 13.58 6.06
N SER A 170 4.58 13.13 5.06
CA SER A 170 4.92 11.96 4.27
C SER A 170 4.62 12.22 2.80
N ALA A 171 5.19 11.42 1.90
CA ALA A 171 5.02 11.59 0.46
C ALA A 171 4.79 10.24 -0.22
N GLY A 172 3.99 10.26 -1.28
CA GLY A 172 3.87 9.10 -2.15
C GLY A 172 5.17 8.83 -2.90
N ALA A 173 5.45 7.56 -3.23
CA ALA A 173 6.71 7.13 -3.85
C ALA A 173 7.03 7.83 -5.19
N SER A 174 6.03 8.38 -5.87
CA SER A 174 6.16 9.09 -7.15
C SER A 174 6.39 10.59 -7.00
N THR A 175 6.51 11.10 -5.76
CA THR A 175 6.60 12.54 -5.48
C THR A 175 8.06 12.98 -5.57
N PRO A 176 8.40 13.93 -6.46
CA PRO A 176 9.75 14.48 -6.56
C PRO A 176 10.22 15.19 -5.28
N ASP A 177 11.49 15.04 -4.94
CA ASP A 177 12.11 15.62 -3.74
C ASP A 177 11.92 17.14 -3.64
N ASN A 178 12.05 17.86 -4.76
CA ASN A 178 11.88 19.31 -4.79
C ASN A 178 10.45 19.75 -4.40
N ILE A 179 9.43 18.93 -4.68
CA ILE A 179 8.05 19.21 -4.25
C ILE A 179 7.94 19.00 -2.73
N ILE A 180 8.55 17.93 -2.21
CA ILE A 180 8.60 17.63 -0.78
C ILE A 180 9.25 18.80 -0.02
N GLU A 181 10.43 19.23 -0.46
CA GLU A 181 11.19 20.34 0.13
C GLU A 181 10.39 21.66 0.17
N ASN A 182 9.70 21.97 -0.93
CA ASN A 182 8.88 23.18 -1.01
C ASN A 182 7.70 23.16 -0.03
N VAL A 183 7.03 22.01 0.11
CA VAL A 183 5.93 21.83 1.06
C VAL A 183 6.44 21.94 2.50
N VAL A 184 7.54 21.26 2.83
CA VAL A 184 8.16 21.34 4.16
C VAL A 184 8.57 22.77 4.51
N THR A 185 9.13 23.50 3.55
CA THR A 185 9.49 24.92 3.73
C THR A 185 8.27 25.79 4.02
N ALA A 186 7.17 25.59 3.30
CA ALA A 186 5.92 26.32 3.55
C ALA A 186 5.30 25.98 4.92
N ILE A 187 5.33 24.70 5.33
CA ILE A 187 4.90 24.28 6.67
C ILE A 187 5.73 24.98 7.75
N LYS A 188 7.06 25.01 7.60
CA LYS A 188 7.95 25.71 8.54
C LYS A 188 7.60 27.20 8.67
N PHE A 189 7.26 27.83 7.55
CA PHE A 189 6.83 29.23 7.52
C PHE A 189 5.50 29.44 8.25
N PHE A 190 4.47 28.65 7.95
CA PHE A 190 3.14 28.77 8.57
C PHE A 190 3.16 28.41 10.07
N GLY A 191 3.81 27.30 10.43
CA GLY A 191 3.92 26.81 11.80
C GLY A 191 4.89 27.60 12.67
N LYS A 192 5.64 28.56 12.10
CA LYS A 192 6.69 29.33 12.80
C LYS A 192 7.66 28.40 13.56
N VAL A 193 8.04 27.29 12.93
CA VAL A 193 8.76 26.19 13.55
C VAL A 193 10.08 26.68 14.17
N LYS A 194 10.26 26.44 15.48
CA LYS A 194 11.45 26.87 16.24
C LYS A 194 12.46 25.76 16.50
N GLU A 195 12.09 24.49 16.30
CA GLU A 195 12.92 23.33 16.62
C GLU A 195 12.89 22.21 15.55
N VAL A 196 13.79 21.25 15.77
CA VAL A 196 14.37 20.20 14.91
C VAL A 196 13.41 19.49 13.94
N GLU A 197 13.88 19.32 12.69
CA GLU A 197 13.32 18.38 11.72
C GLU A 197 13.86 16.97 12.02
N LEU A 198 12.97 16.04 12.39
CA LEU A 198 13.31 14.64 12.59
C LEU A 198 12.99 13.86 11.32
N ILE A 199 14.04 13.39 10.64
CA ILE A 199 13.91 12.55 9.43
C ILE A 199 13.95 11.09 9.88
N TYR A 200 12.87 10.37 9.61
CA TYR A 200 12.80 8.92 9.82
C TYR A 200 13.14 8.23 8.50
N GLU A 201 14.35 7.65 8.42
CA GLU A 201 14.76 6.80 7.29
C GLU A 201 14.06 5.45 7.29
#